data_AF-H7G1K7-F1
#
_entry.id   AF-H7G1K7-F1
#
_cell.length_a   1.000
_cell.length_b   1.000
_cell.length_c   1.000
_cell.angle_alpha   90.00
_cell.angle_beta   90.00
_cell.angle_gamma   90.00
#
_symmetry.space_group_name_H-M   'P 1'
#
loop_
_entity.id
_entity.type
_entity.pdbx_description
1 polymer ?
#
loop_
_entity_poly.entity_id
_entity_poly.type
_entity_poly.pdbx_seq_one_letter_code
_entity_poly.pdbx_strand_id
1 'polypeptide(L)'
;MTQYNPKEAIRNGNLQQKQRYYERSTRDAKKRLKVAEELEDEQMIARTKTLIAARQKKLREYIKETNKMYGNKHDILTRDYARSK
;
A
#
# COMPACT_ATOMS: atom_id res chain seq x y z
N MET A 1 4.90 23.40 23.95
CA MET A 1 5.11 22.57 22.74
C MET A 1 4.97 21.12 23.14
N THR A 2 4.04 20.36 22.55
CA THR A 2 3.95 18.91 22.77
C THR A 2 5.17 18.26 22.14
N GLN A 3 6.14 17.89 22.98
CA GLN A 3 7.32 17.16 22.55
C GLN A 3 6.87 15.75 22.12
N TYR A 4 6.75 15.52 20.81
CA TYR A 4 6.54 14.18 20.29
C TYR A 4 7.69 13.29 20.76
N ASN A 5 7.35 12.13 21.33
CA ASN A 5 8.36 11.14 21.70
C ASN A 5 9.14 10.75 20.43
N PRO A 6 10.46 11.03 20.33
CA PRO A 6 11.23 10.76 19.12
C PRO A 6 11.13 9.30 18.65
N LYS A 7 11.00 8.36 19.58
CA LYS A 7 10.82 6.93 19.26
C LYS A 7 9.50 6.66 18.54
N GLU A 8 8.43 7.34 18.93
CA GLU A 8 7.12 7.22 18.29
C GLU A 8 7.13 7.84 16.89
N ALA A 9 7.77 9.00 16.73
CA ALA A 9 7.92 9.64 15.42
C ALA A 9 8.68 8.73 14.42
N ILE A 10 9.80 8.12 14.85
CA ILE A 10 10.56 7.16 14.04
C ILE A 10 9.70 5.93 13.69
N ARG A 11 8.96 5.38 14.67
CA ARG A 11 8.06 4.24 14.45
C ARG A 11 7.00 4.57 13.40
N ASN A 12 6.35 5.72 13.50
CA ASN A 12 5.32 6.17 12.55
C ASN A 12 5.92 6.36 11.16
N GLY A 13 7.12 6.94 11.06
CA GLY A 13 7.86 7.07 9.80
C GLY A 13 8.12 5.72 9.12
N ASN A 14 8.54 4.70 9.88
CA ASN A 14 8.76 3.35 9.37
C ASN A 14 7.45 2.69 8.89
N LEU A 15 6.35 2.89 9.62
CA LEU A 15 5.05 2.36 9.24
C LEU A 15 4.56 2.95 7.91
N GLN A 16 4.73 4.27 7.73
CA GLN A 16 4.42 4.95 6.48
C GLN A 16 5.35 4.53 5.34
N GLN A 17 6.65 4.32 5.61
CA GLN A 17 7.59 3.84 4.59
C GLN A 17 7.19 2.44 4.08
N LYS A 18 6.73 1.57 4.97
CA LYS A 18 6.22 0.24 4.62
C LYS A 18 4.90 0.32 3.84
N GLN A 19 4.01 1.27 4.16
CA GLN A 19 2.84 1.55 3.31
C GLN A 19 3.28 1.93 1.89
N ARG A 20 4.22 2.88 1.75
CA ARG A 20 4.76 3.31 0.46
C ARG A 20 5.37 2.17 -0.35
N TYR A 21 6.00 1.20 0.32
CA TYR A 21 6.51 0.00 -0.33
C TYR A 21 5.40 -0.83 -0.98
N TYR A 22 4.29 -1.09 -0.28
CA TYR A 22 3.16 -1.83 -0.83
C TYR A 22 2.48 -1.08 -1.99
N GLU A 23 2.38 0.25 -1.88
CA GLU A 23 1.85 1.10 -2.95
C GLU A 23 2.73 1.04 -4.21
N ARG A 24 4.05 1.17 -4.06
CA ARG A 24 5.00 1.00 -5.19
C ARG A 24 4.89 -0.36 -5.83
N SER A 25 4.87 -1.43 -5.02
CA SER A 25 4.71 -2.79 -5.52
C SER A 25 3.40 -2.98 -6.30
N THR A 26 2.31 -2.36 -5.85
CA THR A 26 1.03 -2.40 -6.59
C THR A 26 1.12 -1.64 -7.91
N ARG A 27 1.77 -0.47 -7.93
CA ARG A 27 2.00 0.31 -9.14
C ARG A 27 2.84 -0.44 -10.17
N ASP A 28 3.89 -1.12 -9.72
CA ASP A 28 4.74 -1.92 -10.61
C ASP A 28 3.98 -3.09 -11.24
N ALA A 29 3.08 -3.74 -10.49
CA ALA A 29 2.20 -4.76 -11.06
C ALA A 29 1.22 -4.17 -12.09
N LYS A 30 0.66 -2.97 -11.86
CA LYS A 30 -0.17 -2.28 -12.87
C LYS A 30 0.60 -1.98 -14.15
N LYS A 31 1.86 -1.55 -14.06
CA LYS A 31 2.72 -1.35 -15.23
C LYS A 31 2.92 -2.65 -16.01
N ARG A 32 3.17 -3.76 -15.31
CA ARG A 32 3.29 -5.09 -15.93
C ARG A 32 1.99 -5.55 -16.58
N LEU A 33 0.84 -5.24 -15.97
CA LEU A 33 -0.46 -5.53 -16.57
C LEU A 33 -0.61 -4.80 -17.91
N LYS A 34 -0.28 -3.51 -17.95
CA LYS A 34 -0.33 -2.74 -19.20
C LYS A 34 0.53 -3.35 -20.30
N VAL A 35 1.76 -3.75 -19.98
CA VAL A 35 2.65 -4.42 -20.94
C VAL A 35 2.06 -5.75 -21.41
N ALA A 36 1.49 -6.55 -20.50
CA ALA A 36 0.84 -7.82 -20.87
C ALA A 36 -0.41 -7.60 -21.75
N GLU A 37 -1.17 -6.53 -21.53
CA GLU A 37 -2.29 -6.12 -22.38
C GLU A 37 -1.82 -5.69 -23.78
N GLU A 38 -0.73 -4.92 -23.88
CA GLU A 38 -0.13 -4.53 -25.17
C GLU A 38 0.43 -5.73 -25.97
N LEU A 39 0.82 -6.80 -25.29
CA LEU A 39 1.32 -8.04 -25.89
C LEU A 39 0.22 -9.10 -26.11
N GLU A 40 -1.02 -8.80 -25.74
CA GLU A 40 -2.17 -9.73 -25.80
C GLU A 40 -1.92 -11.07 -25.07
N ASP A 41 -1.07 -11.07 -24.03
CA ASP A 41 -0.76 -12.27 -23.23
C ASP A 41 -1.85 -12.50 -22.17
N GLU A 42 -2.91 -13.20 -22.56
CA GLU A 42 -4.07 -13.48 -21.71
C GLU A 42 -3.70 -14.17 -20.38
N GLN A 43 -2.73 -15.08 -20.41
CA GLN A 43 -2.28 -15.78 -19.21
C GLN A 43 -1.61 -14.81 -18.23
N MET A 44 -0.73 -13.94 -18.74
CA MET A 44 -0.04 -12.95 -17.92
C MET A 44 -0.99 -11.86 -17.42
N ILE A 45 -2.00 -11.47 -18.22
CA ILE A 45 -3.08 -10.55 -17.80
C ILE A 45 -3.81 -11.13 -16.60
N ALA A 46 -4.29 -12.38 -16.68
CA ALA A 46 -5.04 -13.02 -15.61
C ALA A 46 -4.22 -13.16 -14.31
N ARG A 47 -2.96 -13.59 -14.43
CA ARG A 47 -2.02 -13.69 -13.30
C ARG A 47 -1.75 -12.33 -12.67
N THR A 48 -1.52 -11.31 -13.48
CA THR A 48 -1.18 -9.97 -12.99
C THR A 48 -2.38 -9.30 -12.31
N LYS A 49 -3.61 -9.48 -12.83
CA LYS A 49 -4.84 -9.03 -12.16
C LYS A 49 -5.00 -9.64 -10.77
N THR A 50 -4.79 -10.96 -10.66
CA THR A 50 -4.80 -11.68 -9.37
C THR A 50 -3.74 -11.13 -8.40
N LEU A 51 -2.53 -10.89 -8.88
CA LEU A 51 -1.44 -10.33 -8.09
C LEU A 51 -1.77 -8.92 -7.57
N ILE A 52 -2.34 -8.06 -8.41
CA ILE A 52 -2.77 -6.70 -8.02
C ILE A 52 -3.82 -6.78 -6.91
N ALA A 53 -4.84 -7.64 -7.06
CA ALA A 53 -5.88 -7.80 -6.06
C ALA A 53 -5.31 -8.26 -4.70
N ALA A 54 -4.40 -9.24 -4.70
CA ALA A 54 -3.72 -9.72 -3.51
C ALA A 54 -2.88 -8.61 -2.82
N ARG A 55 -2.11 -7.84 -3.59
CA ARG A 55 -1.31 -6.72 -3.06
C ARG A 55 -2.18 -5.61 -2.47
N GLN A 56 -3.27 -5.27 -3.13
CA GLN A 56 -4.23 -4.28 -2.63
C GLN A 56 -4.92 -4.76 -1.35
N LYS A 57 -5.29 -6.05 -1.25
CA LYS A 57 -5.84 -6.64 -0.02
C LYS A 57 -4.84 -6.51 1.12
N LYS A 58 -3.58 -6.92 0.89
CA LYS A 58 -2.50 -6.81 1.89
C LYS A 58 -2.25 -5.38 2.37
N LEU A 59 -2.32 -4.39 1.46
CA LEU A 59 -2.22 -2.97 1.82
C LEU A 59 -3.38 -2.54 2.72
N ARG A 60 -4.62 -2.93 2.40
CA ARG A 60 -5.80 -2.60 3.22
C ARG A 60 -5.72 -3.22 4.61
N GLU A 61 -5.34 -4.50 4.69
CA GLU A 61 -5.13 -5.19 5.96
C GLU A 61 -4.03 -4.52 6.78
N TYR A 62 -2.90 -4.18 6.15
CA TYR A 62 -1.82 -3.48 6.82
C TYR A 62 -2.26 -2.14 7.41
N ILE A 63 -2.99 -1.32 6.65
CA ILE A 63 -3.52 -0.04 7.14
C ILE A 63 -4.49 -0.27 8.30
N LYS A 64 -5.44 -1.21 8.15
CA LYS A 64 -6.44 -1.53 9.18
C LYS A 64 -5.81 -1.99 10.48
N GLU A 65 -4.95 -3.00 10.43
CA GLU A 65 -4.30 -3.54 11.64
C GLU A 65 -3.36 -2.50 12.27
N THR A 66 -2.68 -1.70 11.43
CA THR A 66 -1.85 -0.61 11.93
C THR A 66 -2.67 0.43 12.68
N ASN A 67 -3.76 0.95 12.11
CA ASN A 67 -4.57 1.95 12.79
C ASN A 67 -5.28 1.36 14.03
N LYS A 68 -5.72 0.09 13.99
CA LYS A 68 -6.29 -0.60 15.16
C LYS A 68 -5.33 -0.60 16.36
N MET A 69 -4.02 -0.74 16.14
CA MET A 69 -3.03 -0.67 17.22
C MET A 69 -2.94 0.71 17.90
N TYR A 70 -3.32 1.80 17.22
CA TYR A 70 -3.29 3.16 17.76
C TYR A 70 -4.64 3.61 18.35
N GLY A 71 -5.67 2.75 18.24
CA GLY A 71 -7.02 2.99 18.77
C GLY A 71 -7.80 4.06 18.01
N ASN A 72 -9.02 4.34 18.45
CA ASN A 72 -9.94 5.30 17.82
C ASN A 72 -9.52 6.78 17.95
N LYS A 73 -8.30 7.07 18.44
CA LYS A 73 -7.86 8.45 18.63
C LYS A 73 -7.50 9.10 17.30
N HIS A 74 -6.60 8.51 16.51
CA HIS A 74 -6.21 9.03 15.18
C HIS A 74 -5.66 7.93 14.26
N ASP A 75 -6.05 7.95 12.98
CA ASP A 75 -5.46 7.11 11.94
C ASP A 75 -4.06 7.61 11.59
N ILE A 76 -3.05 6.74 11.71
CA ILE A 76 -1.66 7.09 11.36
C ILE A 76 -1.31 6.75 9.90
N LEU A 77 -2.04 5.80 9.32
CA LEU A 77 -1.94 5.41 7.92
C LEU A 77 -3.27 5.68 7.22
N THR A 78 -3.22 6.34 6.07
CA THR A 78 -4.38 6.57 5.21
C THR A 78 -4.05 6.15 3.80
N ARG A 79 -5.00 5.50 3.11
CA ARG A 79 -4.80 5.10 1.72
C ARG A 79 -4.91 6.33 0.84
N ASP A 80 -3.83 6.71 0.16
CA ASP A 80 -3.84 7.82 -0.78
C ASP A 80 -4.43 7.34 -2.12
N TYR A 81 -5.73 7.57 -2.31
CA TYR A 81 -6.43 7.23 -3.54
C TYR A 81 -5.95 8.09 -4.73
N ALA A 82 -5.48 9.32 -4.49
CA ALA A 82 -5.04 10.26 -5.52
C ALA A 82 -3.69 9.86 -6.14
N ARG A 83 -2.79 9.21 -5.38
CA ARG A 83 -1.48 8.73 -5.86
C ARG A 83 -1.50 7.45 -6.69
N SER A 84 -2.68 6.86 -6.90
CA SER A 84 -2.83 5.56 -7.58
C SER A 84 -3.16 5.64 -9.08
N LYS A 85 -3.22 6.86 -9.64
CA LYS A 85 -3.32 7.12 -11.09
C LYS A 85 -2.05 6.70 -11.82
#